data_AF-A0A7L4TPE5-F1
#
_entry.id   AF-A0A7L4TPE5-F1
#
_cell.length_a   1.000
_cell.length_b   1.000
_cell.length_c   1.000
_cell.angle_alpha   90.00
_cell.angle_beta   90.00
_cell.angle_gamma   90.00
#
_symmetry.space_group_name_H-M   'P 1'
#
loop_
_entity.id
_entity.type
_entity.pdbx_description
1 polymer ?
#
loop_
_entity_poly.entity_id
_entity_poly.type
_entity_poly.pdbx_seq_one_letter_code
_entity_poly.pdbx_strand_id
1 'polypeptide(L)'
;MTLIQIQSIGQFLTYYKTDLYYIKRFQDFKLNPDNLSNYIKKDVGSFYSFLIEFKVVRNFTRGNVHKLLEETLSWINSKNSDNVDLFAERLSQSDLTRGNVTTSMASKILFLNNPWEIIPMDRLARKTLRQKENSYSIYSQKLIHFRKNNELVFDENLAYVNHLIEFIHNDFSSLERLDIISRNRIIDKLLWTMGNNIIR
;
A
#
# COMPACT_ATOMS: atom_id res chain seq x y z
N MET A 1 7.29 23.73 10.13
CA MET A 1 6.32 22.76 9.60
C MET A 1 5.28 23.46 8.73
N THR A 2 5.12 23.03 7.47
CA THR A 2 4.18 23.58 6.48
C THR A 2 2.78 22.97 6.61
N LEU A 3 1.76 23.58 5.99
CA LEU A 3 0.40 23.00 5.94
C LEU A 3 0.39 21.59 5.32
N ILE A 4 1.19 21.37 4.26
CA ILE A 4 1.32 20.07 3.61
C ILE A 4 1.91 19.04 4.59
N GLN A 5 2.94 19.41 5.36
CA GLN A 5 3.49 18.53 6.39
C GLN A 5 2.44 18.18 7.45
N ILE A 6 1.71 19.18 7.99
CA ILE A 6 0.64 18.98 8.98
C ILE A 6 -0.43 18.00 8.45
N GLN A 7 -0.91 18.22 7.23
CA GLN A 7 -1.92 17.36 6.61
C GLN A 7 -1.40 15.93 6.40
N SER A 8 -0.15 15.79 5.94
CA SER A 8 0.47 14.47 5.72
C SER A 8 0.65 13.70 7.03
N ILE A 9 1.06 14.38 8.11
CA ILE A 9 1.15 13.82 9.46
C ILE A 9 -0.22 13.41 9.97
N GLY A 10 -1.24 14.26 9.82
CA GLY A 10 -2.60 13.94 10.21
C GLY A 10 -3.13 12.69 9.49
N GLN A 11 -2.91 12.58 8.18
CA GLN A 11 -3.26 11.37 7.43
C GLN A 11 -2.46 10.15 7.89
N PHE A 12 -1.17 10.31 8.19
CA PHE A 12 -0.35 9.21 8.70
C PHE A 12 -0.92 8.69 10.02
N LEU A 13 -1.17 9.57 10.99
CA LEU A 13 -1.71 9.19 12.29
C LEU A 13 -3.09 8.53 12.18
N THR A 14 -3.93 8.98 11.25
CA THR A 14 -5.26 8.38 11.01
C THR A 14 -5.18 6.94 10.51
N TYR A 15 -4.23 6.62 9.63
CA TYR A 15 -4.23 5.34 8.90
C TYR A 15 -3.13 4.37 9.34
N TYR A 16 -2.04 4.83 9.97
CA TYR A 16 -0.84 4.01 10.14
C TYR A 16 -1.07 2.72 10.93
N LYS A 17 -1.81 2.81 12.05
CA LYS A 17 -2.15 1.62 12.85
C LYS A 17 -2.99 0.61 12.04
N THR A 18 -3.92 1.09 11.24
CA THR A 18 -4.76 0.23 10.40
C THR A 18 -3.96 -0.38 9.24
N ASP A 19 -3.04 0.39 8.64
CA ASP A 19 -2.11 -0.12 7.62
C ASP A 19 -1.28 -1.28 8.17
N LEU A 20 -0.67 -1.12 9.36
CA LEU A 20 0.09 -2.18 10.03
C LEU A 20 -0.79 -3.40 10.35
N TYR A 21 -2.02 -3.17 10.76
CA TYR A 21 -2.97 -4.24 11.02
C TYR A 21 -3.22 -5.08 9.75
N TYR A 22 -3.48 -4.46 8.59
CA TYR A 22 -3.66 -5.22 7.35
C TYR A 22 -2.39 -5.96 6.91
N ILE A 23 -1.21 -5.33 7.04
CA ILE A 23 0.07 -5.98 6.75
C ILE A 23 0.22 -7.23 7.61
N LYS A 24 0.07 -7.09 8.94
CA LYS A 24 0.18 -8.21 9.88
C LYS A 24 -0.80 -9.32 9.57
N ARG A 25 -2.07 -8.99 9.36
CA ARG A 25 -3.10 -9.99 9.06
C ARG A 25 -2.82 -10.75 7.76
N PHE A 26 -2.28 -10.08 6.74
CA PHE A 26 -1.88 -10.73 5.49
C PHE A 26 -0.66 -11.64 5.68
N GLN A 27 0.36 -11.19 6.40
CA GLN A 27 1.56 -11.98 6.67
C GLN A 27 1.26 -13.19 7.57
N ASP A 28 0.45 -13.03 8.61
CA ASP A 28 -0.02 -14.12 9.47
C ASP A 28 -0.81 -15.16 8.65
N PHE A 29 -1.69 -14.70 7.77
CA PHE A 29 -2.47 -15.57 6.88
C PHE A 29 -1.59 -16.35 5.89
N LYS A 30 -0.52 -15.74 5.36
CA LYS A 30 0.44 -16.41 4.49
C LYS A 30 1.13 -17.59 5.19
N LEU A 31 1.40 -17.45 6.49
CA LEU A 31 2.02 -18.50 7.31
C LEU A 31 1.02 -19.58 7.74
N ASN A 32 -0.24 -19.20 7.95
CA ASN A 32 -1.31 -20.10 8.36
C ASN A 32 -2.61 -19.84 7.56
N PRO A 33 -2.76 -20.45 6.37
CA PRO A 33 -3.89 -20.20 5.48
C PRO A 33 -5.19 -20.93 5.89
N ASP A 34 -5.19 -21.67 7.01
CA ASP A 34 -6.31 -22.53 7.42
C ASP A 34 -7.61 -21.77 7.68
N ASN A 35 -7.54 -20.44 7.83
CA ASN A 35 -8.68 -19.56 8.09
C ASN A 35 -9.13 -18.73 6.87
N LEU A 36 -9.00 -19.28 5.66
CA LEU A 36 -9.43 -18.63 4.41
C LEU A 36 -10.87 -18.10 4.48
N SER A 37 -11.79 -18.87 5.07
CA SER A 37 -13.21 -18.53 5.12
C SER A 37 -13.51 -17.23 5.88
N ASN A 38 -12.71 -16.89 6.91
CA ASN A 38 -12.85 -15.62 7.62
C ASN A 38 -12.05 -14.50 6.94
N TYR A 39 -10.91 -14.83 6.31
CA TYR A 39 -10.06 -13.84 5.66
C TYR A 39 -10.67 -13.23 4.38
N ILE A 40 -11.69 -13.86 3.79
CA ILE A 40 -12.42 -13.33 2.63
C ILE A 40 -13.78 -12.71 2.97
N LYS A 41 -14.22 -12.75 4.24
CA LYS A 41 -15.44 -12.08 4.71
C LYS A 41 -15.19 -10.60 4.97
N LYS A 42 -16.24 -9.79 5.14
CA LYS A 42 -16.13 -8.32 5.34
C LYS A 42 -15.60 -7.89 6.72
N ASP A 43 -15.06 -8.82 7.50
CA ASP A 43 -14.61 -8.55 8.86
C ASP A 43 -13.35 -7.65 8.85
N VAL A 44 -13.14 -6.87 9.91
CA VAL A 44 -12.03 -5.91 10.00
C VAL A 44 -10.69 -6.67 9.99
N GLY A 45 -9.78 -6.30 9.08
CA GLY A 45 -8.48 -6.98 8.91
C GLY A 45 -8.49 -8.16 7.96
N SER A 46 -9.63 -8.43 7.31
CA SER A 46 -9.73 -9.37 6.20
C SER A 46 -9.15 -8.78 4.91
N PHE A 47 -8.85 -9.65 3.94
CA PHE A 47 -8.50 -9.20 2.59
C PHE A 47 -9.65 -8.41 1.96
N TYR A 48 -10.89 -8.79 2.22
CA TYR A 48 -12.06 -8.09 1.71
C TYR A 48 -12.15 -6.65 2.24
N SER A 49 -12.01 -6.44 3.55
CA SER A 49 -12.09 -5.09 4.15
C SER A 49 -10.92 -4.22 3.69
N PHE A 50 -9.72 -4.80 3.55
CA PHE A 50 -8.58 -4.15 2.92
C PHE A 50 -8.91 -3.62 1.51
N LEU A 51 -9.49 -4.46 0.64
CA LEU A 51 -9.80 -4.08 -0.74
C LEU A 51 -10.80 -2.91 -0.82
N ILE A 52 -11.74 -2.83 0.13
CA ILE A 52 -12.66 -1.70 0.26
C ILE A 52 -11.93 -0.45 0.73
N GLU A 53 -11.21 -0.54 1.84
CA GLU A 53 -10.59 0.61 2.51
C GLU A 53 -9.54 1.29 1.61
N PHE A 54 -8.73 0.47 0.93
CA PHE A 54 -7.72 0.95 -0.02
C PHE A 54 -8.30 1.29 -1.40
N LYS A 55 -9.63 1.23 -1.55
CA LYS A 55 -10.37 1.53 -2.79
C LYS A 55 -9.80 0.77 -3.99
N VAL A 56 -9.42 -0.49 -3.76
CA VAL A 56 -8.78 -1.34 -4.78
C VAL A 56 -9.80 -1.70 -5.86
N VAL A 57 -11.02 -2.08 -5.47
CA VAL A 57 -12.15 -2.24 -6.40
C VAL A 57 -13.45 -1.86 -5.71
N ARG A 58 -14.27 -1.03 -6.37
CA ARG A 58 -15.51 -0.49 -5.79
C ARG A 58 -16.68 -1.48 -5.77
N ASN A 59 -16.65 -2.53 -6.61
CA ASN A 59 -17.76 -3.47 -6.81
C ASN A 59 -17.25 -4.91 -7.04
N PHE A 60 -16.68 -5.56 -6.02
CA PHE A 60 -16.40 -7.00 -6.11
C PHE A 60 -17.65 -7.83 -5.86
N THR A 61 -18.00 -8.72 -6.80
CA THR A 61 -18.99 -9.78 -6.57
C THR A 61 -18.38 -10.87 -5.68
N ARG A 62 -19.26 -11.60 -4.96
CA ARG A 62 -18.88 -12.77 -4.16
C ARG A 62 -18.16 -13.78 -5.08
N GLY A 63 -16.96 -14.24 -4.70
CA GLY A 63 -16.11 -15.11 -5.51
C GLY A 63 -14.87 -14.43 -6.11
N ASN A 64 -14.97 -13.16 -6.53
CA ASN A 64 -13.82 -12.44 -7.11
C ASN A 64 -12.73 -12.13 -6.07
N VAL A 65 -13.12 -11.91 -4.81
CA VAL A 65 -12.17 -11.70 -3.70
C VAL A 65 -11.38 -12.97 -3.41
N HIS A 66 -12.03 -14.14 -3.47
CA HIS A 66 -11.36 -15.44 -3.32
C HIS A 66 -10.35 -15.63 -4.46
N LYS A 67 -10.80 -15.53 -5.72
CA LYS A 67 -9.95 -15.71 -6.89
C LYS A 67 -8.77 -14.73 -6.90
N LEU A 68 -8.99 -13.46 -6.51
CA LEU A 68 -7.91 -12.48 -6.39
C LEU A 68 -6.91 -12.86 -5.29
N LEU A 69 -7.38 -13.35 -4.15
CA LEU A 69 -6.50 -13.82 -3.08
C LEU A 69 -5.67 -15.02 -3.53
N GLU A 70 -6.26 -16.00 -4.21
CA GLU A 70 -5.54 -17.15 -4.78
C GLU A 70 -4.46 -16.72 -5.79
N GLU A 71 -4.81 -15.83 -6.73
CA GLU A 71 -3.84 -15.27 -7.68
C GLU A 71 -2.71 -14.52 -6.96
N THR A 72 -3.04 -13.79 -5.90
CA THR A 72 -2.07 -13.08 -5.07
C THR A 72 -1.12 -14.06 -4.36
N LEU A 73 -1.65 -15.10 -3.71
CA LEU A 73 -0.85 -16.12 -3.04
C LEU A 73 0.04 -16.88 -4.03
N SER A 74 -0.49 -17.23 -5.21
CA SER A 74 0.27 -17.85 -6.29
C SER A 74 1.42 -16.94 -6.74
N TRP A 75 1.16 -15.63 -6.86
CA TRP A 75 2.14 -14.64 -7.29
C TRP A 75 3.28 -14.44 -6.28
N ILE A 76 2.95 -14.19 -5.01
CA ILE A 76 3.95 -13.87 -3.97
C ILE A 76 4.87 -15.06 -3.64
N ASN A 77 4.48 -16.28 -4.04
CA ASN A 77 5.29 -17.49 -3.93
C ASN A 77 6.11 -17.79 -5.20
N SER A 78 6.05 -16.92 -6.21
CA SER A 78 6.82 -17.03 -7.46
C SER A 78 8.16 -16.28 -7.37
N LYS A 79 9.04 -16.49 -8.36
CA LYS A 79 10.35 -15.80 -8.45
C LYS A 79 10.25 -14.28 -8.62
N ASN A 80 9.10 -13.77 -9.05
CA ASN A 80 8.88 -12.34 -9.33
C ASN A 80 7.90 -11.71 -8.32
N SER A 81 7.88 -12.19 -7.08
CA SER A 81 6.92 -11.84 -6.02
C SER A 81 6.65 -10.35 -5.86
N ASP A 82 7.67 -9.52 -6.07
CA ASP A 82 7.62 -8.08 -5.82
C ASP A 82 7.49 -7.24 -7.12
N ASN A 83 7.44 -7.89 -8.28
CA ASN A 83 7.28 -7.18 -9.56
C ASN A 83 5.81 -6.78 -9.79
N VAL A 84 5.50 -5.55 -9.42
CA VAL A 84 4.15 -4.97 -9.52
C VAL A 84 3.63 -4.91 -10.96
N ASP A 85 4.48 -4.56 -11.93
CA ASP A 85 4.06 -4.41 -13.33
C ASP A 85 3.65 -5.77 -13.91
N LEU A 86 4.47 -6.80 -13.72
CA LEU A 86 4.14 -8.15 -14.18
C LEU A 86 2.92 -8.73 -13.45
N PHE A 87 2.74 -8.41 -12.17
CA PHE A 87 1.53 -8.84 -11.46
C PHE A 87 0.28 -8.16 -12.03
N ALA A 88 0.35 -6.87 -12.37
CA ALA A 88 -0.75 -6.15 -12.99
C ALA A 88 -1.11 -6.72 -14.37
N GLU A 89 -0.10 -7.11 -15.17
CA GLU A 89 -0.28 -7.80 -16.45
C GLU A 89 -0.93 -9.18 -16.26
N ARG A 90 -0.46 -9.99 -15.31
CA ARG A 90 -1.07 -11.28 -14.98
C ARG A 90 -2.54 -11.13 -14.58
N LEU A 91 -2.86 -10.16 -13.73
CA LEU A 91 -4.24 -9.90 -13.32
C LEU A 91 -5.11 -9.49 -14.52
N SER A 92 -4.54 -8.78 -15.50
CA SER A 92 -5.23 -8.41 -16.74
C SER A 92 -5.57 -9.59 -17.66
N GLN A 93 -4.79 -10.66 -17.58
CA GLN A 93 -5.06 -11.91 -18.29
C GLN A 93 -6.16 -12.74 -17.64
N SER A 94 -6.59 -12.37 -16.42
CA SER A 94 -7.71 -12.99 -15.72
C SER A 94 -9.01 -12.19 -15.91
N ASP A 95 -10.16 -12.82 -15.64
CA ASP A 95 -11.46 -12.12 -15.65
C ASP A 95 -11.62 -11.09 -14.52
N LEU A 96 -10.66 -11.01 -13.57
CA LEU A 96 -10.74 -10.13 -12.40
C LEU A 96 -10.74 -8.65 -12.78
N THR A 97 -10.02 -8.26 -13.84
CA THR A 97 -9.89 -6.86 -14.27
C THR A 97 -10.43 -6.60 -15.66
N ARG A 98 -11.08 -7.60 -16.29
CA ARG A 98 -11.69 -7.51 -17.63
C ARG A 98 -10.67 -7.03 -18.68
N GLY A 99 -9.46 -7.59 -18.69
CA GLY A 99 -8.42 -7.21 -19.63
C GLY A 99 -7.65 -5.93 -19.28
N ASN A 100 -8.02 -5.21 -18.21
CA ASN A 100 -7.36 -3.96 -17.86
C ASN A 100 -6.14 -4.18 -16.96
N VAL A 101 -5.01 -3.61 -17.33
CA VAL A 101 -3.80 -3.57 -16.48
C VAL A 101 -4.04 -2.58 -15.32
N THR A 102 -4.22 -3.09 -14.11
CA THR A 102 -4.57 -2.27 -12.93
C THR A 102 -3.39 -2.13 -11.95
N THR A 103 -2.30 -1.52 -12.42
CA THR A 103 -1.05 -1.36 -11.65
C THR A 103 -1.23 -0.72 -10.27
N SER A 104 -2.17 0.22 -10.12
CA SER A 104 -2.52 0.79 -8.81
C SER A 104 -3.07 -0.27 -7.84
N MET A 105 -3.94 -1.17 -8.32
CA MET A 105 -4.46 -2.28 -7.52
C MET A 105 -3.35 -3.29 -7.19
N ALA A 106 -2.54 -3.68 -8.18
CA ALA A 106 -1.40 -4.59 -7.97
C ALA A 106 -0.44 -4.05 -6.90
N SER A 107 -0.07 -2.77 -6.97
CA SER A 107 0.85 -2.16 -6.01
C SER A 107 0.31 -2.14 -4.57
N LYS A 108 -1.00 -1.92 -4.40
CA LYS A 108 -1.64 -1.93 -3.08
C LYS A 108 -1.67 -3.33 -2.48
N ILE A 109 -1.96 -4.33 -3.30
CA ILE A 109 -1.98 -5.73 -2.85
C ILE A 109 -0.58 -6.18 -2.48
N LEU A 110 0.41 -5.96 -3.35
CA LEU A 110 1.79 -6.40 -3.07
C LEU A 110 2.46 -5.62 -1.93
N PHE A 111 2.01 -4.40 -1.63
CA PHE A 111 2.39 -3.68 -0.41
C PHE A 111 2.11 -4.48 0.87
N LEU A 112 1.07 -5.33 0.93
CA LEU A 112 0.83 -6.19 2.09
C LEU A 112 1.91 -7.27 2.27
N ASN A 113 2.51 -7.73 1.17
CA ASN A 113 3.60 -8.71 1.19
C ASN A 113 4.95 -8.05 1.48
N ASN A 114 5.22 -6.91 0.84
CA ASN A 114 6.50 -6.22 0.90
C ASN A 114 6.32 -4.71 1.14
N PRO A 115 5.95 -4.31 2.38
CA PRO A 115 5.71 -2.90 2.72
C PRO A 115 7.00 -2.06 2.83
N TRP A 116 8.17 -2.71 2.89
CA TRP A 116 9.47 -2.03 2.99
C TRP A 116 10.02 -1.57 1.63
N GLU A 117 9.68 -2.23 0.53
CA GLU A 117 10.07 -1.78 -0.83
C GLU A 117 8.90 -1.16 -1.61
N ILE A 118 7.69 -1.67 -1.44
CA ILE A 118 6.55 -1.25 -2.25
C ILE A 118 5.79 -0.13 -1.54
N ILE A 119 5.91 1.09 -2.05
CA ILE A 119 4.95 2.17 -1.74
C ILE A 119 3.79 2.07 -2.73
N PRO A 120 2.53 1.96 -2.27
CA PRO A 120 1.37 1.91 -3.15
C PRO A 120 1.34 3.05 -4.17
N MET A 121 1.01 2.72 -5.41
CA MET A 121 0.78 3.70 -6.46
C MET A 121 -0.70 4.04 -6.51
N ASP A 122 -1.03 5.33 -6.48
CA ASP A 122 -2.39 5.82 -6.74
C ASP A 122 -2.39 7.07 -7.63
N ARG A 123 -3.60 7.54 -7.95
CA ARG A 123 -3.81 8.71 -8.82
C ARG A 123 -3.17 9.98 -8.26
N LEU A 124 -3.23 10.22 -6.95
CA LEU A 124 -2.74 11.45 -6.33
C LEU A 124 -1.21 11.40 -6.20
N ALA A 125 -0.64 10.26 -5.83
CA ALA A 125 0.82 10.08 -5.82
C ALA A 125 1.40 10.27 -7.23
N ARG A 126 0.78 9.67 -8.25
CA ARG A 126 1.17 9.88 -9.65
C ARG A 126 1.06 11.35 -10.09
N LYS A 127 0.06 12.07 -9.60
CA LYS A 127 -0.12 13.50 -9.91
C LYS A 127 1.04 14.32 -9.33
N THR A 128 1.44 14.06 -8.09
CA THR A 128 2.63 14.67 -7.47
C THR A 128 3.90 14.38 -8.27
N LEU A 129 4.08 13.14 -8.72
CA LEU A 129 5.22 12.72 -9.52
C LEU A 129 5.11 13.08 -11.02
N ARG A 130 4.06 13.78 -11.43
CA ARG A 130 3.79 14.13 -12.84
C ARG A 130 3.89 12.91 -13.76
N GLN A 131 3.31 11.78 -13.35
CA GLN A 131 3.33 10.51 -14.07
C GLN A 131 2.00 10.25 -14.79
N LYS A 132 2.06 10.13 -16.11
CA LYS A 132 0.89 9.85 -16.96
C LYS A 132 0.75 8.36 -17.25
N GLU A 133 1.85 7.63 -17.22
CA GLU A 133 1.99 6.21 -17.51
C GLU A 133 1.41 5.36 -16.38
N ASN A 134 0.80 4.22 -16.73
CA ASN A 134 0.30 3.24 -15.76
C ASN A 134 1.33 2.14 -15.50
N SER A 135 2.50 2.55 -15.00
CA SER A 135 3.65 1.67 -14.77
C SER A 135 4.27 1.95 -13.40
N TYR A 136 4.46 0.89 -12.62
CA TYR A 136 5.07 0.92 -11.31
C TYR A 136 6.58 1.08 -11.39
N SER A 137 7.24 0.47 -12.38
CA SER A 137 8.67 0.69 -12.60
C SER A 137 8.99 2.17 -12.84
N ILE A 138 8.21 2.87 -13.68
CA ILE A 138 8.34 4.34 -13.85
C ILE A 138 8.03 5.08 -12.54
N TYR A 139 6.99 4.65 -11.81
CA TYR A 139 6.64 5.23 -10.50
C TYR A 139 7.78 5.12 -9.49
N SER A 140 8.37 3.94 -9.36
CA SER A 140 9.47 3.66 -8.44
C SER A 140 10.72 4.48 -8.78
N GLN A 141 11.04 4.67 -10.06
CA GLN A 141 12.13 5.54 -10.49
C GLN A 141 11.90 7.00 -10.11
N LYS A 142 10.69 7.52 -10.35
CA LYS A 142 10.31 8.89 -9.96
C LYS A 142 10.29 9.08 -8.46
N LEU A 143 9.90 8.03 -7.72
CA LEU A 143 9.89 8.02 -6.26
C LEU A 143 11.30 8.15 -5.67
N ILE A 144 12.33 7.57 -6.31
CA ILE A 144 13.73 7.76 -5.88
C ILE A 144 14.11 9.24 -5.90
N HIS A 145 13.77 9.96 -6.98
CA HIS A 145 14.06 11.39 -7.07
C HIS A 145 13.24 12.21 -6.06
N PHE A 146 11.95 11.89 -5.91
CA PHE A 146 11.10 12.52 -4.91
C PHE A 146 11.66 12.34 -3.49
N ARG A 147 12.16 11.14 -3.17
CA ARG A 147 12.75 10.86 -1.86
C ARG A 147 13.96 11.76 -1.60
N LYS A 148 14.92 11.78 -2.53
CA LYS A 148 16.13 12.61 -2.42
C LYS A 148 15.82 14.10 -2.19
N ASN A 149 14.80 14.62 -2.87
CA ASN A 149 14.45 16.04 -2.77
C ASN A 149 13.70 16.41 -1.47
N ASN A 150 13.18 15.43 -0.74
CA ASN A 150 12.32 15.65 0.43
C ASN A 150 12.83 14.92 1.69
N GLU A 151 14.09 14.45 1.70
CA GLU A 151 14.64 13.64 2.78
C GLU A 151 14.48 14.32 4.15
N LEU A 152 14.87 15.60 4.25
CA LEU A 152 14.71 16.41 5.45
C LEU A 152 13.25 16.53 5.91
N VAL A 153 12.31 16.64 4.95
CA VAL A 153 10.87 16.74 5.26
C VAL A 153 10.36 15.45 5.89
N PHE A 154 10.84 14.28 5.45
CA PHE A 154 10.47 13.01 6.06
C PHE A 154 11.02 12.87 7.47
N ASP A 155 12.30 13.24 7.67
CA ASP A 155 12.96 13.15 8.97
C ASP A 155 12.29 14.05 9.99
N GLU A 156 11.99 15.30 9.62
CA GLU A 156 11.23 16.24 10.45
C GLU A 156 9.84 15.68 10.79
N ASN A 157 9.09 15.21 9.78
CA ASN A 157 7.75 14.69 9.99
C ASN A 157 7.74 13.50 10.96
N LEU A 158 8.67 12.55 10.79
CA LEU A 158 8.81 11.40 11.68
C LEU A 158 9.19 11.83 13.09
N ALA A 159 10.11 12.77 13.25
CA ALA A 159 10.53 13.28 14.56
C ALA A 159 9.34 13.86 15.36
N TYR A 160 8.42 14.57 14.70
CA TYR A 160 7.24 15.14 15.36
C TYR A 160 6.26 14.09 15.92
N VAL A 161 6.24 12.89 15.36
CA VAL A 161 5.29 11.83 15.75
C VAL A 161 5.98 10.58 16.31
N ASN A 162 7.28 10.62 16.56
CA ASN A 162 8.06 9.43 16.92
C ASN A 162 7.49 8.70 18.15
N HIS A 163 7.11 9.44 19.21
CA HIS A 163 6.51 8.83 20.39
C HIS A 163 5.18 8.10 20.09
N LEU A 164 4.37 8.63 19.18
CA LEU A 164 3.12 7.96 18.75
C LEU A 164 3.43 6.74 17.88
N ILE A 165 4.47 6.81 17.06
CA ILE A 165 4.96 5.68 16.26
C ILE A 165 5.41 4.55 17.19
N GLU A 166 6.24 4.83 18.19
CA GLU A 166 6.71 3.85 19.17
C GLU A 166 5.56 3.17 19.91
N PHE A 167 4.56 3.96 20.34
CA PHE A 167 3.35 3.41 20.96
C PHE A 167 2.61 2.45 20.03
N ILE A 168 2.45 2.81 18.75
CA ILE A 168 1.83 1.93 17.75
C ILE A 168 2.69 0.69 17.51
N HIS A 169 4.01 0.83 17.37
CA HIS A 169 4.95 -0.26 17.08
C HIS A 169 4.90 -1.37 18.14
N ASN A 170 4.66 -1.02 19.41
CA ASN A 170 4.51 -2.01 20.48
C ASN A 170 3.38 -3.01 20.20
N ASP A 171 2.27 -2.59 19.58
CA ASP A 171 1.15 -3.46 19.20
C ASP A 171 1.50 -4.39 18.01
N PHE A 172 2.56 -4.08 17.26
CA PHE A 172 2.94 -4.76 16.01
C PHE A 172 4.37 -5.26 16.01
N SER A 173 4.96 -5.49 17.18
CA SER A 173 6.37 -5.90 17.36
C SER A 173 6.80 -7.16 16.60
N SER A 174 5.85 -7.99 16.15
CA SER A 174 6.11 -9.15 15.30
C SER A 174 6.37 -8.81 13.83
N LEU A 175 6.07 -7.58 13.39
CA LEU A 175 6.37 -7.12 12.04
C LEU A 175 7.84 -6.67 11.94
N GLU A 176 8.50 -7.08 10.87
CA GLU A 176 9.87 -6.66 10.61
C GLU A 176 9.92 -5.23 10.04
N ARG A 177 11.04 -4.54 10.27
CA ARG A 177 11.40 -3.26 9.61
C ARG A 177 10.35 -2.15 9.80
N LEU A 178 9.73 -2.08 10.99
CA LEU A 178 8.68 -1.11 11.31
C LEU A 178 9.11 0.35 11.10
N ASP A 179 10.39 0.67 11.29
CA ASP A 179 11.03 1.96 11.01
C ASP A 179 10.99 2.32 9.51
N ILE A 180 11.24 1.34 8.65
CA ILE A 180 11.18 1.53 7.20
C ILE A 180 9.73 1.61 6.73
N ILE A 181 8.84 0.80 7.32
CA ILE A 181 7.41 0.87 7.02
C ILE A 181 6.86 2.25 7.40
N SER A 182 7.15 2.78 8.60
CA SER A 182 6.68 4.11 9.02
C SER A 182 7.17 5.20 8.07
N ARG A 183 8.46 5.18 7.69
CA ARG A 183 9.03 6.11 6.72
C ARG A 183 8.32 6.03 5.37
N ASN A 184 8.11 4.82 4.85
CA ASN A 184 7.41 4.60 3.59
C ASN A 184 5.96 5.11 3.64
N ARG A 185 5.27 4.97 4.78
CA ARG A 185 3.91 5.49 4.96
C ARG A 185 3.88 7.02 5.05
N ILE A 186 4.86 7.67 5.68
CA ILE A 186 4.98 9.13 5.63
C ILE A 186 5.21 9.62 4.19
N ILE A 187 6.07 8.95 3.42
CA ILE A 187 6.30 9.27 2.01
C ILE A 187 4.99 9.16 1.21
N ASP A 188 4.23 8.06 1.40
CA ASP A 188 2.90 7.85 0.81
C ASP A 188 1.94 9.02 1.13
N LYS A 189 1.82 9.41 2.41
CA LYS A 189 0.91 10.49 2.80
C LYS A 189 1.34 11.86 2.32
N LEU A 190 2.65 12.11 2.21
CA LEU A 190 3.14 13.36 1.63
C LEU A 190 2.80 13.45 0.13
N LEU A 191 3.05 12.37 -0.62
CA LEU A 191 2.66 12.26 -2.03
C LEU A 191 1.16 12.47 -2.22
N TRP A 192 0.34 11.86 -1.35
CA TRP A 192 -1.12 11.97 -1.38
C TRP A 192 -1.58 13.41 -1.16
N THR A 193 -1.05 14.04 -0.11
CA THR A 193 -1.38 15.41 0.30
C THR A 193 -0.99 16.43 -0.78
N MET A 194 0.23 16.36 -1.31
CA MET A 194 0.67 17.23 -2.40
C MET A 194 -0.22 17.07 -3.64
N GLY A 195 -0.56 15.82 -3.99
CA GLY A 195 -1.39 15.51 -5.15
C GLY A 195 -2.79 16.09 -5.02
N ASN A 196 -3.34 16.07 -3.81
CA ASN A 196 -4.64 16.64 -3.50
C ASN A 196 -4.66 18.17 -3.64
N ASN A 197 -3.57 18.84 -3.26
CA ASN A 197 -3.46 20.30 -3.26
C ASN A 197 -3.06 20.93 -4.61
N ILE A 198 -2.61 20.13 -5.59
CA ILE A 198 -2.38 20.65 -6.95
C ILE A 198 -3.74 20.99 -7.58
N ILE A 199 -4.04 22.27 -7.76
CA ILE A 199 -5.26 22.71 -8.46
C ILE A 199 -5.12 22.38 -9.96
N ARG A 200 -6.23 22.01 -10.61
CA ARG A 200 -6.29 21.77 -12.07
C ARG A 200 -6.38 23.08 -12.82
#